data_AF-A0A838X5P4-F1
#
_entry.id   AF-A0A838X5P4-F1
#
_cell.length_a   1.000
_cell.length_b   1.000
_cell.length_c   1.000
_cell.angle_alpha   90.00
_cell.angle_beta   90.00
_cell.angle_gamma   90.00
#
_symmetry.space_group_name_H-M   'P 1'
#
loop_
_entity.id
_entity.type
_entity.pdbx_description
1 polymer ?
#
loop_
_entity_poly.entity_id
_entity_poly.type
_entity_poly.pdbx_seq_one_letter_code
_entity_poly.pdbx_strand_id
1 'polypeptide(L)'
;MTVPPGVALIGLALVAIGEEVAFRQVFFGALLKRSAAAGGGVIGAVVGSALAFSALHAVSVLGGRTATQVASQMLIIFLAGIVFACLFLSTKSLVAVIAFHWIWDALVSVPSDDASYLTWAMPLCMLSQTVVGLVVLWRFRTCAASAFLAQPRVGVGAVGR
;
A
#
# COMPACT_ATOMS: atom_id res chain seq x y z
N MET A 1 -19.44 21.00 11.33
CA MET A 1 -18.11 21.62 11.48
C MET A 1 -17.19 21.01 10.44
N THR A 2 -16.55 21.81 9.61
CA THR A 2 -15.53 21.34 8.67
C THR A 2 -14.22 21.17 9.42
N VAL A 3 -13.57 20.01 9.28
CA VAL A 3 -12.24 19.79 9.85
C VAL A 3 -11.25 20.65 9.05
N PRO A 4 -10.36 21.44 9.69
CA PRO A 4 -9.38 22.23 8.97
C PRO A 4 -8.50 21.34 8.07
N PRO A 5 -8.15 21.75 6.84
CA PRO A 5 -7.38 20.92 5.92
C PRO A 5 -6.06 20.40 6.51
N GLY A 6 -5.35 21.22 7.31
CA GLY A 6 -4.13 20.79 7.99
C GLY A 6 -4.35 19.67 9.01
N VAL A 7 -5.47 19.69 9.73
CA VAL A 7 -5.84 18.63 10.69
C VAL A 7 -6.19 17.34 9.95
N ALA A 8 -6.87 17.45 8.81
CA ALA A 8 -7.15 16.30 7.94
C ALA A 8 -5.86 15.66 7.42
N LEU A 9 -4.90 16.45 6.90
CA LEU A 9 -3.64 15.94 6.39
C LEU A 9 -2.79 15.24 7.46
N ILE A 10 -2.76 15.76 8.69
CA ILE A 10 -2.10 15.11 9.83
C ILE A 10 -2.80 13.78 10.16
N GLY A 11 -4.13 13.76 10.17
CA GLY A 11 -4.91 12.54 10.38
C GLY A 11 -4.57 11.45 9.36
N LEU A 12 -4.53 11.81 8.08
CA LEU A 12 -4.15 10.89 7.00
C LEU A 12 -2.71 10.39 7.13
N ALA A 13 -1.78 11.23 7.59
CA ALA A 13 -0.39 10.80 7.83
C ALA A 13 -0.33 9.75 8.94
N LEU A 14 -1.08 9.94 10.03
CA LEU A 14 -1.14 8.97 11.12
C LEU A 14 -1.76 7.64 10.69
N VAL A 15 -2.80 7.68 9.84
CA VAL A 15 -3.40 6.49 9.23
C VAL A 15 -2.36 5.76 8.37
N ALA A 16 -1.70 6.45 7.44
CA ALA A 16 -0.67 5.87 6.58
C ALA A 16 0.49 5.25 7.39
N ILE A 17 0.94 5.91 8.46
CA ILE A 17 1.96 5.35 9.37
C ILE A 17 1.45 4.08 10.04
N GLY A 18 0.28 4.13 10.67
CA GLY A 18 -0.27 3.00 11.42
C GLY A 18 -0.51 1.78 10.53
N GLU A 19 -1.12 2.00 9.37
CA GLU A 19 -1.43 0.95 8.41
C GLU A 19 -0.16 0.33 7.81
N GLU A 20 0.82 1.12 7.39
CA GLU A 20 2.04 0.56 6.79
C GLU A 20 2.95 -0.11 7.81
N VAL A 21 3.02 0.38 9.05
CA VAL A 21 3.72 -0.34 10.13
C VAL A 21 3.06 -1.70 10.37
N ALA A 22 1.74 -1.74 10.52
CA ALA A 22 1.01 -2.97 10.77
C ALA A 22 1.09 -3.95 9.59
N PHE A 23 0.82 -3.49 8.37
CA PHE A 23 0.70 -4.36 7.21
C PHE A 23 2.01 -4.64 6.51
N ARG A 24 2.90 -3.65 6.33
CA ARG A 24 4.13 -3.84 5.53
C ARG A 24 5.30 -4.26 6.38
N GLN A 25 5.48 -3.65 7.54
CA GLN A 25 6.59 -4.04 8.41
C GLN A 25 6.29 -5.32 9.19
N VAL A 26 5.13 -5.41 9.84
CA VAL A 26 4.81 -6.55 10.73
C VAL A 26 4.20 -7.71 9.95
N PHE A 27 3.00 -7.56 9.38
CA PHE A 27 2.26 -8.66 8.78
C PHE A 27 2.94 -9.24 7.52
N PHE A 28 3.26 -8.38 6.55
CA PHE A 28 3.97 -8.79 5.33
C PHE A 28 5.37 -9.32 5.63
N GLY A 29 6.09 -8.70 6.59
CA GLY A 29 7.37 -9.20 7.07
C GLY A 29 7.28 -10.63 7.65
N ALA A 30 6.23 -10.92 8.42
CA ALA A 30 5.96 -12.26 8.93
C ALA A 30 5.62 -13.26 7.80
N LEU A 31 4.78 -12.85 6.84
CA LEU A 31 4.46 -13.67 5.66
C LEU A 31 5.70 -14.00 4.81
N LEU A 32 6.59 -13.02 4.61
CA LEU A 32 7.86 -13.23 3.90
C LEU A 32 8.75 -14.24 4.63
N LYS A 33 8.93 -14.09 5.94
CA LYS A 33 9.72 -15.05 6.74
C LYS A 33 9.15 -16.45 6.70
N ARG A 34 7.82 -16.57 6.82
CA ARG A 34 7.11 -17.85 6.71
C ARG A 34 7.28 -18.47 5.32
N SER A 35 7.15 -17.67 4.26
CA SER A 35 7.37 -18.13 2.89
C SER A 35 8.81 -18.62 2.71
N ALA A 36 9.80 -17.86 3.20
CA ALA A 36 11.21 -18.26 3.14
C ALA A 36 11.50 -19.58 3.86
N ALA A 37 10.94 -19.77 5.06
CA ALA A 37 11.08 -21.01 5.82
C ALA A 37 10.45 -22.23 5.10
N ALA A 38 9.43 -22.01 4.28
CA ALA A 38 8.77 -23.04 3.48
C ALA A 38 9.40 -23.21 2.08
N GLY A 39 10.50 -22.53 1.76
CA GLY A 39 11.11 -22.55 0.42
C GLY A 39 10.28 -21.82 -0.66
N GLY A 40 9.34 -20.97 -0.24
CA GLY A 40 8.43 -20.25 -1.11
C GLY A 40 8.97 -18.94 -1.68
N GLY A 41 8.19 -18.37 -2.61
CA GLY A 41 8.46 -17.09 -3.25
C GLY A 41 7.80 -15.90 -2.54
N VAL A 42 8.14 -14.69 -2.98
CA VAL A 42 7.58 -13.44 -2.43
C VAL A 42 6.11 -13.20 -2.82
N ILE A 43 5.65 -13.75 -3.94
CA ILE A 43 4.31 -13.50 -4.50
C ILE A 43 3.19 -13.87 -3.54
N GLY A 44 3.27 -15.04 -2.90
CA GLY A 44 2.26 -15.48 -1.93
C GLY A 44 2.15 -14.53 -0.74
N ALA A 45 3.28 -13.99 -0.27
CA ALA A 45 3.28 -12.99 0.80
C ALA A 45 2.67 -11.66 0.33
N VAL A 46 2.94 -11.24 -0.91
CA VAL A 46 2.39 -10.00 -1.48
C VAL A 46 0.87 -10.10 -1.59
N VAL A 47 0.38 -11.14 -2.26
CA VAL A 47 -1.07 -11.35 -2.46
C VAL A 47 -1.78 -11.55 -1.11
N GLY A 48 -1.20 -12.34 -0.21
CA GLY A 48 -1.76 -12.55 1.13
C GLY A 48 -1.85 -11.26 1.95
N SER A 49 -0.81 -10.41 1.90
CA SER A 49 -0.83 -9.10 2.59
C SER A 49 -1.85 -8.14 1.98
N ALA A 50 -1.97 -8.11 0.65
CA ALA A 50 -2.92 -7.25 -0.04
C ALA A 50 -4.38 -7.66 0.23
N LEU A 51 -4.66 -8.96 0.28
CA LEU A 51 -5.99 -9.48 0.64
C LEU A 51 -6.36 -9.09 2.07
N ALA A 52 -5.45 -9.28 3.03
CA ALA A 52 -5.69 -8.92 4.43
C ALA A 52 -5.91 -7.40 4.60
N PHE A 53 -5.13 -6.59 3.89
CA PHE A 53 -5.25 -5.13 3.90
C PHE A 53 -6.59 -4.66 3.33
N SER A 54 -7.01 -5.23 2.20
CA SER A 54 -8.32 -4.98 1.60
C SER A 54 -9.46 -5.44 2.51
N ALA A 55 -9.33 -6.60 3.16
CA ALA A 55 -10.36 -7.14 4.05
C ALA A 55 -10.68 -6.22 5.24
N LEU A 56 -9.69 -5.51 5.81
CA LEU A 56 -9.97 -4.55 6.89
C LEU A 56 -10.91 -3.43 6.46
N HIS A 57 -10.95 -3.09 5.18
CA HIS A 57 -11.80 -2.02 4.68
C HIS A 57 -13.26 -2.43 4.51
N ALA A 58 -13.57 -3.72 4.68
CA ALA A 58 -14.95 -4.20 4.75
C ALA A 58 -15.73 -3.54 5.90
N VAL A 59 -15.04 -3.11 6.98
CA VAL A 59 -15.66 -2.39 8.10
C VAL A 59 -16.30 -1.07 7.69
N SER A 60 -15.99 -0.53 6.50
CA SER A 60 -16.63 0.66 5.94
C SER A 60 -18.15 0.52 5.79
N VAL A 61 -18.67 -0.71 5.75
CA VAL A 61 -20.12 -0.96 5.82
C VAL A 61 -20.74 -0.44 7.12
N LEU A 62 -20.00 -0.51 8.23
CA LEU A 62 -20.42 0.04 9.53
C LEU A 62 -20.42 1.58 9.53
N GLY A 63 -19.67 2.19 8.61
CA GLY A 63 -19.69 3.63 8.35
C GLY A 63 -20.79 4.08 7.40
N GLY A 64 -21.75 3.20 7.05
CA GLY A 64 -22.92 3.53 6.24
C GLY A 64 -22.74 3.37 4.72
N ARG A 65 -21.63 2.80 4.25
CA ARG A 65 -21.45 2.49 2.82
C ARG A 65 -22.25 1.25 2.41
N THR A 66 -22.77 1.24 1.18
CA THR A 66 -23.47 0.07 0.63
C THR A 66 -22.50 -1.07 0.33
N ALA A 67 -23.01 -2.31 0.28
CA ALA A 67 -22.19 -3.48 -0.04
C ALA A 67 -21.46 -3.33 -1.39
N THR A 68 -22.10 -2.75 -2.40
CA THR A 68 -21.49 -2.49 -3.71
C THR A 68 -20.35 -1.48 -3.61
N GLN A 69 -20.54 -0.38 -2.87
CA GLN A 69 -19.48 0.62 -2.65
C GLN A 69 -18.28 0.01 -1.92
N VAL A 70 -18.52 -0.81 -0.90
CA VAL A 70 -17.47 -1.52 -0.15
C VAL A 70 -16.75 -2.52 -1.05
N ALA A 71 -17.46 -3.29 -1.87
CA ALA A 71 -16.85 -4.24 -2.81
C ALA A 71 -15.94 -3.55 -3.83
N SER A 72 -16.39 -2.44 -4.43
CA SER A 72 -15.58 -1.63 -5.34
C SER A 72 -14.35 -1.04 -4.63
N GLN A 73 -14.53 -0.51 -3.42
CA GLN A 73 -13.44 -0.01 -2.59
C GLN A 73 -12.42 -1.11 -2.27
N MET A 74 -12.87 -2.29 -1.86
CA MET A 74 -11.99 -3.41 -1.53
C MET A 74 -11.15 -3.86 -2.72
N LEU A 75 -11.72 -3.90 -3.93
CA LEU A 75 -10.97 -4.21 -5.14
C LEU A 75 -9.84 -3.20 -5.37
N ILE A 76 -10.16 -1.91 -5.25
CA ILE A 76 -9.17 -0.83 -5.40
C ILE A 76 -8.06 -0.95 -4.36
N ILE A 77 -8.42 -1.17 -3.10
CA ILE A 77 -7.48 -1.28 -1.98
C ILE A 77 -6.63 -2.54 -2.07
N PHE A 78 -7.18 -3.63 -2.63
CA PHE A 78 -6.42 -4.83 -2.92
C PHE A 78 -5.32 -4.55 -3.95
N LEU A 79 -5.65 -3.88 -5.06
CA LEU A 79 -4.68 -3.49 -6.08
C LEU A 79 -3.63 -2.51 -5.54
N ALA A 80 -4.04 -1.52 -4.76
CA ALA A 80 -3.13 -0.64 -4.04
C ALA A 80 -2.22 -1.42 -3.07
N GLY A 81 -2.78 -2.43 -2.41
CA GLY A 81 -2.05 -3.27 -1.48
C GLY A 81 -0.93 -4.06 -2.14
N ILE A 82 -1.13 -4.55 -3.36
CA ILE A 82 -0.09 -5.17 -4.19
C ILE A 82 1.02 -4.14 -4.47
N VAL A 83 0.65 -2.93 -4.88
CA VAL A 83 1.59 -1.86 -5.21
C VAL A 83 2.44 -1.48 -4.01
N PHE A 84 1.84 -1.27 -2.84
CA PHE A 84 2.57 -0.90 -1.62
C PHE A 84 3.55 -2.00 -1.20
N ALA A 85 3.16 -3.27 -1.29
CA ALA A 85 4.06 -4.39 -1.03
C ALA A 85 5.21 -4.46 -2.06
N CYS A 86 4.91 -4.28 -3.35
CA CYS A 86 5.91 -4.22 -4.41
C CYS A 86 6.87 -3.03 -4.27
N LEU A 87 6.37 -1.86 -3.86
CA LEU A 87 7.15 -0.67 -3.57
C LEU A 87 8.07 -0.93 -2.37
N PHE A 88 7.57 -1.58 -1.33
CA PHE A 88 8.39 -2.00 -0.19
C PHE A 88 9.49 -2.99 -0.60
N LEU A 89 9.18 -3.98 -1.45
CA LEU A 89 10.19 -4.91 -1.98
C LEU A 89 11.26 -4.19 -2.82
N SER A 90 10.86 -3.19 -3.59
CA SER A 90 11.76 -2.49 -4.51
C SER A 90 12.66 -1.50 -3.79
N THR A 91 12.10 -0.73 -2.85
CA THR A 91 12.81 0.35 -2.14
C THR A 91 13.44 -0.11 -0.83
N LYS A 92 12.91 -1.18 -0.22
CA LYS A 92 13.22 -1.62 1.15
C LYS A 92 13.05 -0.52 2.20
N SER A 93 12.23 0.48 1.90
CA SER A 93 12.02 1.65 2.75
C SER A 93 10.56 1.72 3.15
N LEU A 94 10.30 1.58 4.46
CA LEU A 94 8.95 1.79 5.00
C LEU A 94 8.52 3.25 4.83
N VAL A 95 9.46 4.19 4.98
CA VAL A 95 9.21 5.63 4.83
C VAL A 95 8.73 5.98 3.41
N ALA A 96 9.31 5.36 2.39
CA ALA A 96 8.88 5.57 1.00
C ALA A 96 7.42 5.12 0.78
N VAL A 97 7.02 4.00 1.38
CA VAL A 97 5.65 3.50 1.27
C VAL A 97 4.69 4.36 2.08
N ILE A 98 5.05 4.76 3.30
CA ILE A 98 4.25 5.70 4.12
C ILE A 98 4.02 7.01 3.37
N ALA A 99 5.08 7.60 2.79
CA ALA A 99 4.96 8.83 2.05
C ALA A 99 4.04 8.69 0.84
N PHE A 100 4.19 7.59 0.08
CA PHE A 100 3.33 7.32 -1.07
C PHE A 100 1.86 7.12 -0.67
N HIS A 101 1.60 6.33 0.37
CA HIS A 101 0.27 6.10 0.91
C HIS A 101 -0.37 7.41 1.39
N TRP A 102 0.35 8.22 2.17
CA TRP A 102 -0.14 9.51 2.64
C TRP A 102 -0.49 10.48 1.50
N ILE A 103 0.36 10.57 0.48
CA ILE A 103 0.10 11.40 -0.71
C ILE A 103 -1.15 10.90 -1.44
N TRP A 104 -1.31 9.59 -1.58
CA TRP A 104 -2.47 8.99 -2.19
C TRP A 104 -3.76 9.36 -1.45
N ASP A 105 -3.76 9.18 -0.13
CA ASP A 105 -4.89 9.52 0.74
C ASP A 105 -5.25 10.99 0.67
N ALA A 106 -4.25 11.87 0.66
CA ALA A 106 -4.44 13.31 0.52
C ALA A 106 -5.08 13.64 -0.84
N LEU A 107 -4.63 13.02 -1.92
CA LEU A 107 -5.15 13.27 -3.27
C LEU A 107 -6.61 12.83 -3.43
N VAL A 108 -7.03 11.73 -2.79
CA VAL A 108 -8.41 11.23 -2.86
C VAL A 108 -9.35 11.92 -1.87
N SER A 109 -8.83 12.49 -0.78
CA SER A 109 -9.64 12.98 0.36
C SER A 109 -9.76 14.50 0.44
N VAL A 110 -8.85 15.26 -0.16
CA VAL A 110 -8.92 16.73 -0.15
C VAL A 110 -9.89 17.20 -1.24
N PRO A 111 -10.99 17.89 -0.89
CA PRO A 111 -11.94 18.41 -1.88
C PRO A 111 -11.27 19.41 -2.82
N SER A 112 -11.52 19.29 -4.12
CA SER A 112 -11.15 20.31 -5.11
C SER A 112 -12.42 20.94 -5.69
N ASP A 113 -12.54 22.26 -5.62
CA ASP A 113 -13.68 22.99 -6.18
C ASP A 113 -13.77 22.85 -7.72
N ASP A 114 -12.63 22.63 -8.38
CA ASP A 114 -12.52 22.30 -9.81
C ASP A 114 -12.26 20.79 -10.03
N ALA A 115 -13.21 19.92 -9.65
CA ALA A 115 -13.07 18.47 -9.74
C ALA A 115 -12.99 17.89 -11.18
N SER A 116 -12.92 18.73 -12.22
CA SER A 116 -12.90 18.29 -13.63
C SER A 116 -11.67 17.45 -13.96
N TYR A 117 -10.52 17.73 -13.35
CA TYR A 117 -9.30 16.93 -13.54
C TYR A 117 -9.36 15.61 -12.78
N LEU A 118 -10.06 15.53 -11.64
CA LEU A 118 -10.21 14.27 -10.88
C LEU A 118 -10.97 13.21 -11.70
N THR A 119 -11.90 13.63 -12.58
CA THR A 119 -12.68 12.73 -13.43
C THR A 119 -11.82 11.81 -14.30
N TRP A 120 -10.70 12.32 -14.84
CA TRP A 120 -9.82 11.55 -15.73
C TRP A 120 -8.46 11.26 -15.11
N ALA A 121 -7.90 12.19 -14.33
CA ALA A 121 -6.59 12.00 -13.72
C ALA A 121 -6.60 10.89 -12.67
N MET A 122 -7.67 10.74 -11.87
CA MET A 122 -7.73 9.69 -10.84
C MET A 122 -7.82 8.29 -11.45
N PRO A 123 -8.72 7.99 -12.40
CA PRO A 123 -8.72 6.69 -13.08
C PRO A 123 -7.40 6.39 -13.78
N LEU A 124 -6.76 7.37 -14.42
CA LEU A 124 -5.46 7.20 -15.06
C LEU A 124 -4.35 6.90 -14.04
N CYS A 125 -4.33 7.61 -12.91
CA CYS A 125 -3.40 7.34 -11.82
C CYS A 125 -3.61 5.92 -11.28
N MET A 126 -4.85 5.50 -11.01
CA MET A 126 -5.17 4.14 -10.55
C MET A 126 -4.76 3.07 -11.57
N LEU A 127 -5.01 3.31 -12.85
CA LEU A 127 -4.60 2.41 -13.93
C LEU A 127 -3.08 2.29 -14.00
N SER A 128 -2.38 3.42 -14.03
CA SER A 128 -0.90 3.46 -14.07
C SER A 128 -0.29 2.76 -12.87
N GLN A 129 -0.85 2.99 -11.68
CA GLN A 129 -0.43 2.35 -10.44
C GLN A 129 -0.64 0.84 -10.50
N THR A 130 -1.81 0.40 -10.99
CA THR A 130 -2.11 -1.04 -11.16
C THR A 130 -1.13 -1.68 -12.14
N VAL A 131 -0.85 -1.02 -13.28
CA VAL A 131 0.11 -1.52 -14.27
C VAL A 131 1.50 -1.63 -13.67
N VAL A 132 2.00 -0.59 -12.99
CA VAL A 132 3.31 -0.62 -12.32
C VAL A 132 3.35 -1.72 -11.26
N GLY A 133 2.30 -1.86 -10.45
CA GLY A 133 2.16 -2.93 -9.46
C GLY A 133 2.26 -4.32 -10.08
N LEU A 134 1.56 -4.56 -11.19
CA LEU A 134 1.59 -5.83 -11.91
C LEU A 134 2.96 -6.09 -12.57
N VAL A 135 3.60 -5.08 -13.15
CA VAL A 135 4.94 -5.20 -13.74
C VAL A 135 5.98 -5.54 -12.67
N VAL A 136 5.93 -4.86 -11.52
CA VAL A 136 6.85 -5.13 -10.41
C VAL A 136 6.55 -6.49 -9.79
N LEU A 137 5.27 -6.87 -9.63
CA LEU A 137 4.89 -8.21 -9.18
C LEU A 137 5.44 -9.29 -10.13
N TRP A 138 5.32 -9.08 -11.44
CA TRP A 138 5.86 -9.98 -12.46
C TRP A 138 7.39 -10.06 -12.40
N ARG A 139 8.09 -8.95 -12.15
CA ARG A 139 9.54 -8.93 -11.91
C ARG A 139 9.95 -9.79 -10.71
N PHE A 140 9.11 -9.85 -9.67
CA PHE A 140 9.36 -10.61 -8.46
C PHE A 140 8.86 -12.07 -8.52
N ARG A 141 8.26 -12.52 -9.63
CA ARG A 141 7.62 -13.85 -9.74
C ARG A 141 8.55 -15.04 -9.48
N THR A 142 9.83 -14.87 -9.78
CA THR A 142 10.87 -15.90 -9.56
C THR A 142 11.73 -15.62 -8.33
N CYS A 143 11.43 -14.57 -7.57
CA CYS A 143 12.21 -14.18 -6.41
C CYS A 143 11.86 -15.08 -5.21
N ALA A 144 12.83 -15.87 -4.76
CA ALA A 144 12.74 -16.60 -3.51
C ALA A 144 12.66 -15.63 -2.32
N ALA A 145 11.78 -15.90 -1.36
CA ALA A 145 11.62 -15.03 -0.20
C ALA A 145 12.91 -14.96 0.65
N SER A 146 13.66 -16.07 0.73
CA SER A 146 14.97 -16.11 1.39
C SER A 146 16.00 -15.19 0.73
N ALA A 147 16.04 -15.15 -0.60
CA ALA A 147 16.94 -14.30 -1.36
C ALA A 147 16.65 -12.81 -1.12
N PHE A 148 15.37 -12.43 -1.04
CA PHE A 148 14.99 -11.05 -0.69
C PHE A 148 15.42 -10.68 0.74
N LEU A 149 15.14 -11.54 1.72
CA LEU A 149 15.47 -11.30 3.13
C LEU A 149 16.98 -11.21 3.39
N ALA A 150 17.81 -11.86 2.56
CA ALA A 150 19.26 -11.80 2.66
C ALA A 150 19.86 -10.47 2.17
N GLN A 151 19.09 -9.65 1.44
CA GLN A 151 19.62 -8.38 0.94
C GLN A 151 19.65 -7.32 2.05
N PRO A 152 20.69 -6.46 2.10
CA PRO A 152 20.74 -5.36 3.05
C PRO A 152 19.54 -4.43 2.84
N ARG A 153 18.94 -3.99 3.96
CA ARG A 153 17.94 -2.93 3.95
C ARG A 153 18.63 -1.62 3.61
N VAL A 154 17.99 -0.82 2.76
CA VAL A 154 18.45 0.55 2.51
C VAL A 154 18.07 1.36 3.77
N GLY A 155 18.99 1.38 4.73
CA GLY A 155 18.86 2.21 5.93
C GLY A 155 19.36 3.63 5.64
N VAL A 156 18.77 4.62 6.31
CA VAL A 156 19.24 6.01 6.41
C VAL A 156 20.54 6.09 7.26
N GLY A 157 21.44 5.12 7.10
CA GLY A 157 22.66 4.94 7.89
C GLY A 157 23.93 4.80 7.05
N ALA A 158 23.87 5.21 5.78
CA ALA A 158 25.05 5.31 4.90
C ALA A 158 25.56 6.76 4.78
N VAL A 159 25.33 7.58 5.81
CA VAL A 159 25.98 8.89 6.00
C VAL A 159 26.75 8.78 7.32
N GLY A 160 28.03 8.47 7.25
CA GLY A 160 28.85 8.26 8.45
C GLY A 160 29.86 7.12 8.28
N ARG A 161 30.75 7.25 7.30
CA ARG A 161 32.11 6.74 7.40
C ARG A 161 33.05 7.91 7.16
#